data_AF-A0A521Z525-F1
#
_entry.id   AF-A0A521Z525-F1
#
_cell.length_a   1.000
_cell.length_b   1.000
_cell.length_c   1.000
_cell.angle_alpha   90.00
_cell.angle_beta   90.00
_cell.angle_gamma   90.00
#
_symmetry.space_group_name_H-M   'P 1'
#
loop_
_entity.id
_entity.type
_entity.pdbx_description
1 polymer ?
#
loop_
_entity_poly.entity_id
_entity_poly.type
_entity_poly.pdbx_seq_one_letter_code
_entity_poly.pdbx_strand_id
1 'polypeptide(L)'
;MKLPELSATAAPQFTNPASCKSWLENLPLANVGAAQQELLGELEVLNRFPTSAANRLGVMETLREPVNFVQIEQAKRFINRPLPMAQPESAAFTDTVELWEQMRLGYQRCLELAQGGDAGMRAQAGLIAQRLGAYSGLKMFHYCRAYREVPPSDWRALHEAYALAERLGVAEEPVKDFMNRDVHDSSPRIAYARAVLMGMASPNELTQRQLTFVAFLLERWASKLEISLQPLAEGEGQPPLVADLAGDACPRRPQPGEAPAAEPRYLDTRKLAKSLRNRVGLLRKGESPAKLALGEDCVQPSCEQLLVFLFRQWCQAKSPRVAERRASKDSARVCVEFEAIHRQFSGGGARRPVEAKELTQQQRQELETLGHIRAAAQPEETASVDTEEWRVVDDSAPGLRMLRPARSGGKRYTHGQLLAVRPDERGYVLGQMRWLMVAANGELHAGVKLMPGTPVATTARPTGLNEKNGRPFPALSLGAVPAAQSPASLVLPAASFKPKRMLEVAGDKPLNVRLTEILERGADFERVAYEVP
;
A
#
# COMPACT_ATOMS: atom_id res chain seq x y z
N MET A 1 3.76 26.22 -0.16
CA MET A 1 3.47 26.24 1.30
C MET A 1 4.25 27.38 1.98
N LYS A 2 3.71 28.10 2.98
CA LYS A 2 4.41 29.23 3.65
C LYS A 2 5.41 28.70 4.70
N LEU A 3 6.68 29.12 4.64
CA LEU A 3 7.66 28.74 5.66
C LEU A 3 7.37 29.41 7.01
N PRO A 4 7.73 28.77 8.14
CA PRO A 4 7.69 29.41 9.46
C PRO A 4 8.46 30.73 9.46
N GLU A 5 7.91 31.73 10.15
CA GLU A 5 8.55 33.04 10.28
C GLU A 5 9.78 32.95 11.19
N LEU A 6 10.85 33.64 10.79
CA LEU A 6 12.06 33.72 11.59
C LEU A 6 11.79 34.52 12.86
N SER A 7 12.36 34.08 13.98
CA SER A 7 12.21 34.74 15.27
C SER A 7 13.59 34.96 15.91
N ALA A 8 13.88 36.19 16.32
CA ALA A 8 15.09 36.50 17.09
C ALA A 8 15.13 35.80 18.46
N THR A 9 13.97 35.36 18.97
CA THR A 9 13.85 34.61 20.24
C THR A 9 13.95 33.09 20.07
N ALA A 10 14.04 32.58 18.83
CA ALA A 10 14.28 31.16 18.62
C ALA A 10 15.70 30.80 19.06
N ALA A 11 15.83 29.87 20.00
CA ALA A 11 17.10 29.47 20.59
C ALA A 11 17.22 27.94 20.59
N PRO A 12 17.61 27.32 19.45
CA PRO A 12 17.85 25.89 19.40
C PRO A 12 19.06 25.52 20.28
N GLN A 13 19.08 24.30 20.79
CA GLN A 13 20.17 23.79 21.63
C GLN A 13 21.51 23.69 20.87
N PHE A 14 21.46 23.67 19.53
CA PHE A 14 22.61 23.74 18.66
C PHE A 14 22.41 24.80 17.57
N THR A 15 23.48 25.52 17.23
CA THR A 15 23.43 26.61 16.24
C THR A 15 24.37 26.40 15.06
N ASN A 16 25.24 25.38 15.10
CA ASN A 16 26.18 25.02 14.05
C ASN A 16 26.46 23.51 14.02
N PRO A 17 27.10 22.96 12.96
CA PRO A 17 27.29 21.52 12.81
C PRO A 17 28.08 20.86 13.96
N ALA A 18 29.06 21.55 14.55
CA ALA A 18 29.85 21.01 15.65
C ALA A 18 29.02 20.89 16.93
N SER A 19 28.28 21.94 17.29
CA SER A 19 27.32 21.90 18.42
C SER A 19 26.20 20.87 18.20
N CYS A 20 25.75 20.68 16.95
CA CYS A 20 24.75 19.68 16.60
C CYS A 20 25.28 18.26 16.85
N LYS A 21 26.53 17.96 16.44
CA LYS A 21 27.17 16.67 16.73
C LYS A 21 27.29 16.40 18.23
N SER A 22 27.76 17.37 19.00
CA SER A 22 27.88 17.23 20.45
C SER A 22 26.53 17.04 21.15
N TRP A 23 25.48 17.72 20.67
CA TRP A 23 24.12 17.51 21.16
C TRP A 23 23.61 16.08 20.85
N LEU A 24 23.85 15.59 19.63
CA LEU A 24 23.44 14.24 19.20
C LEU A 24 24.09 13.11 20.02
N GLU A 25 25.30 13.32 20.57
CA GLU A 25 25.95 12.35 21.46
C GLU A 25 25.14 12.08 22.75
N ASN A 26 24.29 13.01 23.15
CA ASN A 26 23.45 12.92 24.34
C ASN A 26 21.99 12.51 24.03
N LEU A 27 21.65 12.31 22.75
CA LEU A 27 20.30 11.95 22.34
C LEU A 27 19.94 10.55 22.89
N PRO A 28 18.79 10.36 23.54
CA PRO A 28 18.46 9.11 24.23
C PRO A 28 17.98 8.04 23.24
N LEU A 29 18.87 7.53 22.39
CA LEU A 29 18.56 6.55 21.34
C LEU A 29 18.03 5.21 21.88
N ALA A 30 18.25 4.91 23.17
CA ALA A 30 17.63 3.78 23.86
C ALA A 30 16.09 3.95 24.02
N ASN A 31 15.61 5.19 24.10
CA ASN A 31 14.20 5.54 24.06
C ASN A 31 13.91 6.35 22.78
N VAL A 32 13.73 5.62 21.68
CA VAL A 32 13.47 6.19 20.34
C VAL A 32 12.29 7.17 20.35
N GLY A 33 11.26 6.94 21.19
CA GLY A 33 10.14 7.85 21.33
C GLY A 33 10.52 9.22 21.88
N ALA A 34 11.34 9.25 22.94
CA ALA A 34 11.87 10.50 23.49
C ALA A 34 12.82 11.19 22.49
N ALA A 35 13.72 10.42 21.86
CA ALA A 35 14.64 10.94 20.85
C ALA A 35 13.91 11.60 19.66
N GLN A 36 12.78 11.05 19.22
CA GLN A 36 11.96 11.66 18.16
C GLN A 36 11.40 13.02 18.59
N GLN A 37 10.88 13.12 19.81
CA GLN A 37 10.28 14.34 20.32
C GLN A 37 11.34 15.43 20.51
N GLU A 38 12.53 15.08 20.99
CA GLU A 38 13.66 16.01 21.09
C GLU A 38 14.11 16.50 19.70
N LEU A 39 14.30 15.59 18.74
CA LEU A 39 14.65 15.96 17.36
C LEU A 39 13.58 16.84 16.70
N LEU A 40 12.30 16.51 16.89
CA LEU A 40 11.20 17.27 16.35
C LEU A 40 11.15 18.68 16.93
N GLY A 41 11.18 18.81 18.25
CA GLY A 41 11.17 20.11 18.94
C GLY A 41 12.36 20.98 18.53
N GLU A 42 13.56 20.41 18.47
CA GLU A 42 14.75 21.16 18.04
C GLU A 42 14.69 21.60 16.57
N LEU A 43 14.16 20.75 15.67
CA LEU A 43 14.00 21.13 14.27
C LEU A 43 12.94 22.23 14.08
N GLU A 44 11.84 22.21 14.84
CA GLU A 44 10.83 23.28 14.83
C GLU A 44 11.43 24.62 15.25
N VAL A 45 12.23 24.64 16.32
CA VAL A 45 12.93 25.84 16.79
C VAL A 45 14.00 26.27 15.78
N LEU A 46 14.81 25.32 15.28
CA LEU A 46 15.84 25.57 14.28
C LEU A 46 15.25 26.18 13.01
N ASN A 47 14.08 25.74 12.55
CA ASN A 47 13.43 26.27 11.34
C ASN A 47 12.97 27.73 11.48
N ARG A 48 12.92 28.26 12.71
CA ARG A 48 12.64 29.67 13.02
C ARG A 48 13.90 30.47 13.39
N PHE A 49 15.04 29.80 13.58
CA PHE A 49 16.30 30.42 13.99
C PHE A 49 16.98 31.21 12.85
N PRO A 50 17.30 32.51 13.02
CA PRO A 50 18.04 33.28 12.02
C PRO A 50 19.48 32.79 11.89
N THR A 51 19.87 32.25 10.74
CA THR A 51 21.25 31.83 10.45
C THR A 51 21.53 31.82 8.95
N SER A 52 22.80 31.73 8.54
CA SER A 52 23.17 31.67 7.12
C SER A 52 22.73 30.35 6.47
N ALA A 53 22.49 30.39 5.16
CA ALA A 53 22.06 29.22 4.40
C ALA A 53 23.07 28.07 4.47
N ALA A 54 24.37 28.39 4.40
CA ALA A 54 25.47 27.42 4.47
C ALA A 54 25.55 26.74 5.85
N ASN A 55 25.43 27.52 6.93
CA ASN A 55 25.43 26.97 8.28
C ASN A 55 24.21 26.06 8.51
N ARG A 56 23.02 26.50 8.11
CA ARG A 56 21.80 25.68 8.17
C ARG A 56 21.96 24.39 7.39
N LEU A 57 22.46 24.44 6.16
CA LEU A 57 22.68 23.25 5.34
C LEU A 57 23.60 22.26 6.03
N GLY A 58 24.71 22.73 6.63
CA GLY A 58 25.63 21.88 7.38
C GLY A 58 24.98 21.19 8.60
N VAL A 59 24.11 21.92 9.32
CA VAL A 59 23.34 21.34 10.43
C VAL A 59 22.33 20.31 9.93
N MET A 60 21.58 20.63 8.87
CA MET A 60 20.61 19.71 8.27
C MET A 60 21.27 18.40 7.79
N GLU A 61 22.43 18.49 7.12
CA GLU A 61 23.18 17.29 6.69
C GLU A 61 23.71 16.47 7.89
N THR A 62 24.01 17.11 9.02
CA THR A 62 24.43 16.43 10.26
C THR A 62 23.27 15.65 10.90
N LEU A 63 22.04 16.15 10.82
CA LEU A 63 20.85 15.53 11.42
C LEU A 63 20.32 14.31 10.66
N ARG A 64 20.76 14.08 9.41
CA ARG A 64 20.12 13.11 8.50
C ARG A 64 20.10 11.69 9.03
N GLU A 65 21.25 11.19 9.47
CA GLU A 65 21.39 9.81 9.93
C GLU A 65 20.62 9.55 11.24
N PRO A 66 20.75 10.37 12.30
CA PRO A 66 19.93 10.23 13.51
C PRO A 66 18.42 10.29 13.24
N VAL A 67 17.97 11.25 12.43
CA VAL A 67 16.55 11.38 12.07
C VAL A 67 16.08 10.13 11.31
N ASN A 68 16.87 9.65 10.34
CA ASN A 68 16.52 8.46 9.58
C ASN A 68 16.42 7.21 10.47
N PHE A 69 17.37 7.02 11.40
CA PHE A 69 17.34 5.93 12.37
C PHE A 69 16.06 5.96 13.22
N VAL A 70 15.78 7.11 13.85
CA VAL A 70 14.61 7.28 14.73
C VAL A 70 13.31 7.04 13.97
N GLN A 71 13.21 7.52 12.73
CA GLN A 71 12.02 7.36 11.90
C GLN A 71 11.77 5.91 11.47
N ILE A 72 12.83 5.16 11.14
CA ILE A 72 12.73 3.73 10.82
C ILE A 72 12.20 2.93 12.03
N GLU A 73 12.71 3.22 13.22
CA GLU A 73 12.31 2.56 14.45
C GLU A 73 10.89 2.95 14.88
N GLN A 74 10.53 4.25 14.85
CA GLN A 74 9.19 4.73 15.21
C GLN A 74 8.10 4.23 14.26
N ALA A 75 8.42 4.04 12.99
CA ALA A 75 7.46 3.48 12.03
C ALA A 75 6.92 2.11 12.45
N LYS A 76 7.69 1.31 13.20
CA LYS A 76 7.27 0.00 13.73
C LYS A 76 6.03 0.10 14.64
N ARG A 77 5.75 1.28 15.20
CA ARG A 77 4.62 1.51 16.10
C ARG A 77 3.28 1.55 15.36
N PHE A 78 3.25 2.03 14.11
CA PHE A 78 2.01 2.20 13.35
C PHE A 78 1.90 1.31 12.10
N ILE A 79 2.99 0.72 11.60
CA ILE A 79 2.91 -0.26 10.50
C ILE A 79 2.22 -1.55 10.95
N ASN A 80 1.53 -2.25 10.02
CA ASN A 80 0.78 -3.48 10.29
C ASN A 80 -0.28 -3.35 11.40
N ARG A 81 -0.66 -2.14 11.79
CA ARG A 81 -1.72 -1.93 12.77
C ARG A 81 -3.09 -1.99 12.09
N PRO A 82 -4.10 -2.59 12.75
CA PRO A 82 -5.47 -2.55 12.26
C PRO A 82 -5.97 -1.09 12.13
N LEU A 83 -6.79 -0.80 11.12
CA LEU A 83 -7.41 0.50 10.90
C LEU A 83 -8.88 0.52 11.34
N PRO A 84 -9.39 1.62 11.92
CA PRO A 84 -8.66 2.83 12.26
C PRO A 84 -7.61 2.59 13.34
N MET A 85 -6.52 3.36 13.29
CA MET A 85 -5.44 3.26 14.26
C MET A 85 -5.93 3.65 15.66
N ALA A 86 -5.37 3.00 16.68
CA ALA A 86 -5.54 3.44 18.06
C ALA A 86 -4.78 4.77 18.29
N GLN A 87 -5.17 5.52 19.32
CA GLN A 87 -4.58 6.83 19.61
C GLN A 87 -3.04 6.82 19.71
N PRO A 88 -2.37 5.85 20.38
CA PRO A 88 -0.91 5.83 20.44
C PRO A 88 -0.23 5.58 19.08
N GLU A 89 -0.88 4.80 18.21
CA GLU A 89 -0.38 4.50 16.87
C GLU A 89 -0.54 5.73 15.95
N SER A 90 -1.70 6.41 16.05
CA SER A 90 -1.96 7.66 15.32
C SER A 90 -1.04 8.80 15.76
N ALA A 91 -0.72 8.90 17.07
CA ALA A 91 0.24 9.86 17.58
C ALA A 91 1.64 9.61 16.99
N ALA A 92 2.14 8.36 17.08
CA ALA A 92 3.43 7.99 16.50
C ALA A 92 3.50 8.25 14.98
N PHE A 93 2.42 7.99 14.25
CA PHE A 93 2.33 8.33 12.83
C PHE A 93 2.43 9.84 12.59
N THR A 94 1.71 10.64 13.37
CA THR A 94 1.67 12.11 13.25
C THR A 94 3.05 12.71 13.50
N ASP A 95 3.71 12.30 14.59
CA ASP A 95 5.08 12.75 14.92
C ASP A 95 6.07 12.36 13.82
N THR A 96 5.91 11.16 13.22
CA THR A 96 6.75 10.69 12.11
C THR A 96 6.60 11.55 10.87
N VAL A 97 5.37 11.85 10.42
CA VAL A 97 5.19 12.69 9.23
C VAL A 97 5.59 14.14 9.47
N GLU A 98 5.42 14.63 10.71
CA GLU A 98 5.82 15.99 11.08
C GLU A 98 7.34 16.15 11.13
N LEU A 99 8.08 15.22 11.72
CA LEU A 99 9.54 15.29 11.72
C LEU A 99 10.13 15.23 10.30
N TRP A 100 9.51 14.47 9.37
CA TRP A 100 9.89 14.53 7.95
C TRP A 100 9.56 15.87 7.29
N GLU A 101 8.44 16.48 7.66
CA GLU A 101 8.08 17.81 7.20
C GLU A 101 9.07 18.86 7.70
N GLN A 102 9.48 18.82 8.96
CA GLN A 102 10.49 19.74 9.50
C GLN A 102 11.85 19.59 8.82
N MET A 103 12.24 18.36 8.45
CA MET A 103 13.42 18.14 7.60
C MET A 103 13.26 18.85 6.25
N ARG A 104 12.13 18.62 5.56
CA ARG A 104 11.83 19.26 4.27
C ARG A 104 11.86 20.79 4.36
N LEU A 105 11.22 21.38 5.37
CA LEU A 105 11.17 22.82 5.61
C LEU A 105 12.57 23.43 5.82
N GLY A 106 13.47 22.73 6.54
CA GLY A 106 14.85 23.18 6.75
C GLY A 106 15.62 23.34 5.45
N TYR A 107 15.50 22.38 4.52
CA TYR A 107 16.10 22.48 3.18
C TYR A 107 15.41 23.53 2.30
N GLN A 108 14.09 23.69 2.42
CA GLN A 108 13.37 24.72 1.67
C GLN A 108 13.85 26.11 2.09
N ARG A 109 14.08 26.32 3.39
CA ARG A 109 14.66 27.56 3.93
C ARG A 109 16.07 27.81 3.40
N CYS A 110 16.93 26.80 3.30
CA CYS A 110 18.25 26.95 2.67
C CYS A 110 18.15 27.52 1.26
N LEU A 111 17.16 27.07 0.48
CA LEU A 111 16.97 27.51 -0.89
C LEU A 111 16.43 28.94 -0.98
N GLU A 112 15.49 29.32 -0.11
CA GLU A 112 14.98 30.70 -0.06
C GLU A 112 16.06 31.70 0.40
N LEU A 113 16.90 31.32 1.36
CA LEU A 113 18.05 32.14 1.78
C LEU A 113 19.12 32.23 0.67
N ALA A 114 19.26 31.19 -0.16
CA ALA A 114 20.17 31.17 -1.30
C ALA A 114 19.74 32.07 -2.47
N GLN A 115 18.44 32.32 -2.64
CA GLN A 115 17.90 33.17 -3.71
C GLN A 115 18.35 34.63 -3.62
N GLY A 116 19.04 35.03 -2.54
CA GLY A 116 19.75 36.31 -2.43
C GLY A 116 21.01 36.45 -3.29
N GLY A 117 21.30 35.51 -4.20
CA GLY A 117 22.40 35.62 -5.18
C GLY A 117 23.75 35.07 -4.72
N ASP A 118 23.78 34.28 -3.64
CA ASP A 118 25.00 33.64 -3.14
C ASP A 118 25.44 32.49 -4.09
N ALA A 119 26.59 32.68 -4.75
CA ALA A 119 27.16 31.72 -5.70
C ALA A 119 27.51 30.36 -5.05
N GLY A 120 27.92 30.35 -3.78
CA GLY A 120 28.25 29.12 -3.05
C GLY A 120 27.01 28.28 -2.79
N MET A 121 25.89 28.92 -2.46
CA MET A 121 24.61 28.22 -2.30
C MET A 121 24.02 27.77 -3.63
N ARG A 122 24.25 28.51 -4.72
CA ARG A 122 23.82 28.09 -6.06
C ARG A 122 24.45 26.76 -6.46
N ALA A 123 25.71 26.53 -6.10
CA ALA A 123 26.42 25.27 -6.33
C ALA A 123 25.88 24.09 -5.49
N GLN A 124 25.06 24.35 -4.46
CA GLN A 124 24.39 23.33 -3.64
C GLN A 124 22.93 23.12 -4.04
N ALA A 125 22.44 23.78 -5.09
CA ALA A 125 21.04 23.74 -5.48
C ALA A 125 20.57 22.32 -5.86
N GLY A 126 21.37 21.54 -6.59
CA GLY A 126 21.06 20.15 -6.92
C GLY A 126 20.93 19.27 -5.68
N LEU A 127 21.86 19.39 -4.74
CA LEU A 127 21.81 18.71 -3.44
C LEU A 127 20.52 19.07 -2.69
N ILE A 128 20.25 20.36 -2.48
CA ILE A 128 19.09 20.83 -1.71
C ILE A 128 17.77 20.38 -2.35
N ALA A 129 17.64 20.53 -3.68
CA ALA A 129 16.45 20.10 -4.41
C ALA A 129 16.25 18.58 -4.33
N GLN A 130 17.33 17.80 -4.36
CA GLN A 130 17.25 16.36 -4.18
C GLN A 130 16.79 15.99 -2.76
N ARG A 131 17.31 16.65 -1.73
CA ARG A 131 16.88 16.43 -0.33
C ARG A 131 15.41 16.79 -0.13
N LEU A 132 14.94 17.89 -0.72
CA LEU A 132 13.53 18.29 -0.71
C LEU A 132 12.61 17.21 -1.29
N GLY A 133 12.95 16.70 -2.49
CA GLY A 133 12.20 15.62 -3.11
C GLY A 133 12.24 14.32 -2.29
N ALA A 134 13.42 13.99 -1.72
CA ALA A 134 13.60 12.79 -0.90
C ALA A 134 12.75 12.82 0.37
N TYR A 135 12.78 13.91 1.15
CA TYR A 135 11.99 14.02 2.39
C TYR A 135 10.49 14.14 2.12
N SER A 136 10.08 14.78 1.02
CA SER A 136 8.69 14.73 0.54
C SER A 136 8.26 13.29 0.26
N GLY A 137 9.09 12.54 -0.47
CA GLY A 137 8.84 11.13 -0.79
C GLY A 137 8.80 10.22 0.45
N LEU A 138 9.71 10.43 1.43
CA LEU A 138 9.74 9.67 2.68
C LEU A 138 8.49 9.92 3.53
N LYS A 139 8.07 11.19 3.67
CA LYS A 139 6.80 11.56 4.32
C LYS A 139 5.62 10.82 3.67
N MET A 140 5.48 10.92 2.35
CA MET A 140 4.42 10.26 1.58
C MET A 140 4.49 8.73 1.70
N PHE A 141 5.69 8.15 1.77
CA PHE A 141 5.86 6.71 1.96
C PHE A 141 5.31 6.24 3.31
N HIS A 142 5.40 7.04 4.37
CA HIS A 142 4.80 6.68 5.65
C HIS A 142 3.27 6.74 5.64
N TYR A 143 2.64 7.63 4.86
CA TYR A 143 1.19 7.54 4.58
C TYR A 143 0.83 6.20 3.93
N CYS A 144 1.58 5.77 2.91
CA CYS A 144 1.40 4.46 2.28
C CYS A 144 1.52 3.31 3.29
N ARG A 145 2.53 3.34 4.16
CA ARG A 145 2.75 2.32 5.20
C ARG A 145 1.67 2.33 6.29
N ALA A 146 1.11 3.49 6.58
CA ALA A 146 -0.01 3.65 7.50
C ALA A 146 -1.37 3.32 6.85
N TYR A 147 -1.41 2.96 5.56
CA TYR A 147 -2.64 2.83 4.78
C TYR A 147 -3.54 4.07 4.95
N ARG A 148 -2.95 5.25 4.85
CA ARG A 148 -3.65 6.53 4.87
C ARG A 148 -3.52 7.22 3.53
N GLU A 149 -4.54 7.98 3.16
CA GLU A 149 -4.48 8.83 1.98
C GLU A 149 -3.34 9.86 2.12
N VAL A 150 -2.52 9.97 1.07
CA VAL A 150 -1.53 11.04 0.96
C VAL A 150 -2.28 12.35 0.70
N PRO A 151 -2.15 13.37 1.57
CA PRO A 151 -2.82 14.65 1.37
C PRO A 151 -2.44 15.30 0.03
N PRO A 152 -3.38 15.99 -0.65
CA PRO A 152 -3.07 16.75 -1.86
C PRO A 152 -1.93 17.77 -1.66
N SER A 153 -1.84 18.38 -0.47
CA SER A 153 -0.75 19.31 -0.14
C SER A 153 0.65 18.68 -0.23
N ASP A 154 0.79 17.39 0.07
CA ASP A 154 2.08 16.69 0.01
C ASP A 154 2.48 16.38 -1.44
N TRP A 155 1.50 16.05 -2.30
CA TRP A 155 1.73 15.95 -3.75
C TRP A 155 2.12 17.29 -4.35
N ARG A 156 1.42 18.37 -3.97
CA ARG A 156 1.79 19.72 -4.42
C ARG A 156 3.19 20.11 -3.98
N ALA A 157 3.56 19.84 -2.73
CA ALA A 157 4.91 20.12 -2.23
C ALA A 157 5.99 19.34 -2.99
N LEU A 158 5.73 18.08 -3.33
CA LEU A 158 6.62 17.26 -4.17
C LEU A 158 6.77 17.87 -5.59
N HIS A 159 5.66 18.27 -6.22
CA HIS A 159 5.66 18.88 -7.55
C HIS A 159 6.36 20.23 -7.55
N GLU A 160 6.10 21.09 -6.55
CA GLU A 160 6.76 22.39 -6.35
C GLU A 160 8.28 22.23 -6.20
N ALA A 161 8.75 21.22 -5.45
CA ALA A 161 10.17 20.93 -5.28
C ALA A 161 10.84 20.51 -6.59
N TYR A 162 10.18 19.69 -7.40
CA TYR A 162 10.71 19.29 -8.70
C TYR A 162 10.68 20.42 -9.73
N ALA A 163 9.59 21.18 -9.81
CA ALA A 163 9.49 22.37 -10.65
C ALA A 163 10.59 23.40 -10.33
N LEU A 164 10.93 23.55 -9.04
CA LEU A 164 12.03 24.41 -8.62
C LEU A 164 13.39 23.88 -9.09
N ALA A 165 13.62 22.58 -9.03
CA ALA A 165 14.83 21.95 -9.57
C ALA A 165 14.97 22.18 -11.08
N GLU A 166 13.86 22.10 -11.84
CA GLU A 166 13.82 22.39 -13.27
C GLU A 166 14.13 23.86 -13.57
N ARG A 167 13.48 24.80 -12.87
CA ARG A 167 13.74 26.24 -13.03
C ARG A 167 15.19 26.62 -12.73
N LEU A 168 15.80 25.93 -11.77
CA LEU A 168 17.21 26.10 -11.42
C LEU A 168 18.16 25.32 -12.35
N GLY A 169 17.66 24.54 -13.31
CA GLY A 169 18.50 23.76 -14.23
C GLY A 169 19.34 22.66 -13.55
N VAL A 170 18.92 22.20 -12.35
CA VAL A 170 19.65 21.20 -11.54
C VAL A 170 18.90 19.87 -11.44
N ALA A 171 17.80 19.70 -12.18
CA ALA A 171 16.94 18.51 -12.09
C ALA A 171 17.70 17.18 -12.32
N GLU A 172 18.73 17.19 -13.16
CA GLU A 172 19.57 16.03 -13.48
C GLU A 172 20.94 16.06 -12.78
N GLU A 173 21.20 17.04 -11.92
CA GLU A 173 22.49 17.16 -11.24
C GLU A 173 22.74 15.92 -10.37
N PRO A 174 23.89 15.23 -10.54
CA PRO A 174 24.19 14.03 -9.79
C PRO A 174 24.50 14.36 -8.33
N VAL A 175 23.78 13.71 -7.42
CA VAL A 175 23.91 13.87 -5.98
C VAL A 175 24.13 12.52 -5.33
N LYS A 176 25.09 12.43 -4.40
CA LYS A 176 25.25 11.24 -3.57
C LYS A 176 24.27 11.26 -2.40
N ASP A 177 23.56 10.16 -2.24
CA ASP A 177 22.63 9.93 -1.14
C ASP A 177 22.94 8.61 -0.43
N PHE A 178 23.77 8.68 0.60
CA PHE A 178 24.19 7.53 1.40
C PHE A 178 23.10 7.02 2.37
N MET A 179 21.90 7.63 2.37
CA MET A 179 20.75 7.06 3.09
C MET A 179 20.09 5.93 2.29
N ASN A 180 20.42 5.78 1.00
CA ASN A 180 19.99 4.65 0.18
C ASN A 180 20.80 3.40 0.53
N ARG A 181 20.17 2.23 0.41
CA ARG A 181 20.79 0.94 0.78
C ARG A 181 21.68 0.35 -0.31
N ASP A 182 21.31 0.52 -1.59
CA ASP A 182 21.93 -0.13 -2.74
C ASP A 182 22.56 0.87 -3.71
N VAL A 183 21.79 1.89 -4.13
CA VAL A 183 22.24 2.87 -5.12
C VAL A 183 22.36 4.26 -4.51
N HIS A 184 23.59 4.73 -4.32
CA HIS A 184 23.85 6.07 -3.76
C HIS A 184 23.73 7.19 -4.79
N ASP A 185 23.76 6.87 -6.09
CA ASP A 185 23.58 7.87 -7.16
C ASP A 185 22.13 8.31 -7.28
N SER A 186 21.90 9.60 -7.12
CA SER A 186 20.59 10.24 -7.13
C SER A 186 20.64 11.57 -7.90
N SER A 187 19.49 12.20 -8.04
CA SER A 187 19.29 13.55 -8.56
C SER A 187 17.92 14.04 -8.11
N PRO A 188 17.60 15.34 -8.23
CA PRO A 188 16.24 15.82 -7.96
C PRO A 188 15.17 15.08 -8.77
N ARG A 189 15.44 14.76 -10.06
CA ARG A 189 14.56 13.93 -10.88
C ARG A 189 14.39 12.53 -10.30
N ILE A 190 15.47 11.87 -9.88
CA ILE A 190 15.39 10.52 -9.31
C ILE A 190 14.56 10.54 -8.02
N ALA A 191 14.77 11.53 -7.14
CA ALA A 191 13.98 11.67 -5.91
C ALA A 191 12.49 11.86 -6.20
N TYR A 192 12.15 12.72 -7.16
CA TYR A 192 10.78 12.91 -7.64
C TYR A 192 10.17 11.62 -8.21
N ALA A 193 10.91 10.95 -9.09
CA ALA A 193 10.50 9.69 -9.72
C ALA A 193 10.25 8.57 -8.68
N ARG A 194 11.03 8.48 -7.60
CA ARG A 194 10.80 7.50 -6.52
C ARG A 194 9.45 7.73 -5.85
N ALA A 195 9.12 8.96 -5.48
CA ALA A 195 7.85 9.29 -4.83
C ALA A 195 6.66 9.03 -5.76
N VAL A 196 6.77 9.45 -7.03
CA VAL A 196 5.75 9.21 -8.06
C VAL A 196 5.50 7.73 -8.28
N LEU A 197 6.54 6.92 -8.50
CA LEU A 197 6.40 5.50 -8.75
C LEU A 197 5.84 4.75 -7.53
N MET A 198 6.19 5.16 -6.31
CA MET A 198 5.59 4.61 -5.09
C MET A 198 4.07 4.90 -5.02
N GLY A 199 3.66 6.14 -5.28
CA GLY A 199 2.25 6.52 -5.32
C GLY A 199 1.45 5.77 -6.41
N MET A 200 2.06 5.59 -7.58
CA MET A 200 1.46 4.84 -8.68
C MET A 200 1.39 3.33 -8.45
N ALA A 201 2.16 2.77 -7.49
CA ALA A 201 2.21 1.33 -7.25
C ALA A 201 0.93 0.75 -6.62
N SER A 202 -0.13 1.55 -6.43
CA SER A 202 -1.32 1.16 -5.65
C SER A 202 -0.94 0.65 -4.25
N PRO A 203 -0.27 1.49 -3.43
CA PRO A 203 0.37 1.07 -2.18
C PRO A 203 -0.57 0.40 -1.18
N ASN A 204 -1.86 0.76 -1.19
CA ASN A 204 -2.86 0.18 -0.28
C ASN A 204 -3.20 -1.30 -0.61
N GLU A 205 -2.88 -1.78 -1.81
CA GLU A 205 -2.99 -3.21 -2.17
C GLU A 205 -1.76 -4.02 -1.74
N LEU A 206 -0.66 -3.35 -1.36
CA LEU A 206 0.60 -4.00 -1.02
C LEU A 206 0.71 -4.25 0.48
N THR A 207 1.23 -5.42 0.84
CA THR A 207 1.66 -5.70 2.23
C THR A 207 2.85 -4.83 2.62
N GLN A 208 3.12 -4.67 3.93
CA GLN A 208 4.27 -3.89 4.40
C GLN A 208 5.61 -4.42 3.87
N ARG A 209 5.77 -5.74 3.77
CA ARG A 209 6.98 -6.35 3.18
C ARG A 209 7.13 -5.97 1.71
N GLN A 210 6.03 -5.98 0.95
CA GLN A 210 6.04 -5.57 -0.45
C GLN A 210 6.32 -4.07 -0.59
N LEU A 211 5.75 -3.20 0.25
CA LEU A 211 6.03 -1.76 0.26
C LEU A 211 7.52 -1.47 0.50
N THR A 212 8.12 -2.08 1.51
CA THR A 212 9.56 -1.97 1.79
C THR A 212 10.39 -2.47 0.60
N PHE A 213 9.98 -3.58 0.00
CA PHE A 213 10.67 -4.14 -1.16
C PHE A 213 10.55 -3.23 -2.40
N VAL A 214 9.40 -2.63 -2.65
CA VAL A 214 9.23 -1.62 -3.71
C VAL A 214 10.13 -0.42 -3.46
N ALA A 215 10.17 0.10 -2.23
CA ALA A 215 11.03 1.24 -1.89
C ALA A 215 12.52 0.95 -2.17
N PHE A 216 12.98 -0.27 -1.87
CA PHE A 216 14.32 -0.76 -2.22
C PHE A 216 14.54 -0.82 -3.73
N LEU A 217 13.62 -1.42 -4.50
CA LEU A 217 13.74 -1.50 -5.97
C LEU A 217 13.77 -0.11 -6.63
N LEU A 218 13.06 0.86 -6.06
CA LEU A 218 12.98 2.21 -6.59
C LEU A 218 14.30 2.99 -6.50
N GLU A 219 15.24 2.63 -5.61
CA GLU A 219 16.60 3.20 -5.63
C GLU A 219 17.27 3.00 -6.99
N ARG A 220 17.04 1.83 -7.61
CA ARG A 220 17.61 1.48 -8.91
C ARG A 220 16.72 1.86 -10.08
N TRP A 221 15.40 1.75 -9.91
CA TRP A 221 14.46 1.83 -11.03
C TRP A 221 13.90 3.22 -11.30
N ALA A 222 13.93 4.12 -10.32
CA ALA A 222 13.50 5.50 -10.54
C ALA A 222 14.38 6.24 -11.57
N SER A 223 15.66 5.88 -11.69
CA SER A 223 16.54 6.39 -12.75
C SER A 223 16.07 6.04 -14.17
N LYS A 224 15.21 5.02 -14.33
CA LYS A 224 14.68 4.56 -15.61
C LYS A 224 13.37 5.24 -16.01
N LEU A 225 12.80 6.09 -15.16
CA LEU A 225 11.67 6.95 -15.49
C LEU A 225 12.19 8.26 -16.07
N GLU A 226 12.01 8.47 -17.36
CA GLU A 226 12.40 9.74 -17.98
C GLU A 226 11.23 10.72 -17.89
N ILE A 227 11.55 12.01 -17.74
CA ILE A 227 10.57 13.07 -17.57
C ILE A 227 10.84 14.11 -18.65
N SER A 228 9.83 14.39 -19.48
CA SER A 228 9.94 15.24 -20.65
C SER A 228 8.91 16.36 -20.63
N LEU A 229 9.29 17.52 -21.15
CA LEU A 229 8.37 18.62 -21.46
C LEU A 229 7.48 18.31 -22.67
N GLN A 230 8.04 17.56 -23.63
CA GLN A 230 7.35 17.23 -24.88
C GLN A 230 6.58 15.93 -24.73
N PRO A 231 5.39 15.83 -25.37
CA PRO A 231 4.68 14.57 -25.50
C PRO A 231 5.59 13.48 -26.05
N LEU A 232 5.44 12.27 -25.53
CA LEU A 232 6.11 11.11 -26.11
C LEU A 232 5.51 10.86 -27.49
N ALA A 233 6.35 10.56 -28.49
CA ALA A 233 5.89 10.16 -29.82
C ALA A 233 4.85 9.03 -29.68
N GLU A 234 3.75 9.13 -30.42
CA GLU A 234 2.61 8.21 -30.35
C GLU A 234 3.06 6.75 -30.54
N GLY A 235 3.31 6.08 -29.42
CA GLY A 235 3.56 4.65 -29.38
C GLY A 235 2.29 3.94 -28.95
N GLU A 236 1.77 3.08 -29.82
CA GLU A 236 0.72 2.10 -29.50
C GLU A 236 -0.64 2.66 -28.99
N GLY A 237 -1.03 3.88 -29.37
CA GLY A 237 -2.39 4.38 -29.15
C GLY A 237 -2.85 4.52 -27.68
N GLN A 238 -1.91 4.54 -26.72
CA GLN A 238 -2.23 4.71 -25.29
C GLN A 238 -2.04 6.17 -24.86
N PRO A 239 -2.95 6.73 -24.03
CA PRO A 239 -2.77 8.09 -23.50
C PRO A 239 -1.48 8.16 -22.67
N PRO A 240 -0.68 9.24 -22.80
CA PRO A 240 0.57 9.34 -22.08
C PRO A 240 0.35 9.42 -20.57
N LEU A 241 1.36 8.99 -19.80
CA LEU A 241 1.38 9.20 -18.37
C LEU A 241 1.85 10.63 -18.09
N VAL A 242 1.04 11.43 -17.40
CA VAL A 242 1.29 12.87 -17.22
C VAL A 242 1.30 13.21 -15.72
N ALA A 243 2.30 13.98 -15.32
CA ALA A 243 2.33 14.74 -14.08
C ALA A 243 1.96 16.19 -14.38
N ASP A 244 1.05 16.78 -13.60
CA ASP A 244 0.81 18.23 -13.63
C ASP A 244 1.57 18.87 -12.47
N LEU A 245 2.63 19.62 -12.77
CA LEU A 245 3.46 20.24 -11.72
C LEU A 245 2.75 21.39 -11.00
N ALA A 246 1.69 21.96 -11.59
CA ALA A 246 0.81 22.93 -10.93
C ALA A 246 -0.30 22.25 -10.10
N GLY A 247 -0.47 20.94 -10.24
CA GLY A 247 -1.49 20.16 -9.57
C GLY A 247 -1.09 19.67 -8.17
N ASP A 248 -1.92 18.79 -7.62
CA ASP A 248 -1.78 18.22 -6.28
C ASP A 248 -2.15 16.73 -6.23
N ALA A 249 -2.09 16.07 -7.38
CA ALA A 249 -2.43 14.66 -7.53
C ALA A 249 -1.22 13.83 -7.98
N CYS A 250 -1.29 12.53 -7.68
CA CYS A 250 -0.37 11.54 -8.24
C CYS A 250 -0.47 11.53 -9.78
N PRO A 251 0.66 11.43 -10.50
CA PRO A 251 0.65 11.33 -11.96
C PRO A 251 -0.22 10.18 -12.47
N ARG A 252 -0.95 10.43 -13.55
CA ARG A 252 -1.86 9.45 -14.15
C ARG A 252 -2.02 9.68 -15.64
N ARG A 253 -2.62 8.69 -16.31
CA ARG A 253 -3.07 8.85 -17.69
C ARG A 253 -4.38 9.64 -17.68
N PRO A 254 -4.52 10.72 -18.47
CA PRO A 254 -5.75 11.49 -18.55
C PRO A 254 -6.87 10.65 -19.16
N GLN A 255 -8.12 10.93 -18.76
CA GLN A 255 -9.29 10.29 -19.37
C GLN A 255 -9.72 11.05 -20.64
N PRO A 256 -10.41 10.40 -21.59
CA PRO A 256 -10.96 11.09 -22.76
C PRO A 256 -11.87 12.25 -22.32
N GLY A 257 -11.68 13.44 -22.91
CA GLY A 257 -12.48 14.64 -22.62
C GLY A 257 -12.03 15.44 -21.39
N GLU A 258 -10.96 15.01 -20.71
CA GLU A 258 -10.39 15.76 -19.59
C GLU A 258 -9.60 16.99 -20.08
N ALA A 259 -9.64 18.08 -19.30
CA ALA A 259 -8.84 19.27 -19.58
C ALA A 259 -7.33 18.96 -19.52
N PRO A 260 -6.50 19.59 -20.38
CA PRO A 260 -5.06 19.45 -20.30
C PRO A 260 -4.50 19.92 -18.94
N ALA A 261 -3.45 19.26 -18.49
CA ALA A 261 -2.66 19.70 -17.33
C ALA A 261 -2.08 21.10 -17.56
N ALA A 262 -1.99 21.90 -16.50
CA ALA A 262 -1.52 23.29 -16.59
C ALA A 262 0.01 23.36 -16.78
N GLU A 263 0.77 22.54 -16.05
CA GLU A 263 2.21 22.37 -16.23
C GLU A 263 2.56 20.90 -16.48
N PRO A 264 2.31 20.36 -17.69
CA PRO A 264 2.47 18.94 -17.97
C PRO A 264 3.94 18.52 -18.00
N ARG A 265 4.22 17.35 -17.42
CA ARG A 265 5.43 16.55 -17.66
C ARG A 265 5.05 15.13 -18.05
N TYR A 266 5.58 14.70 -19.18
CA TYR A 266 5.32 13.39 -19.75
C TYR A 266 6.33 12.39 -19.20
N LEU A 267 5.80 11.33 -18.59
CA LEU A 267 6.58 10.31 -17.88
C LEU A 267 6.78 9.09 -18.79
N ASP A 268 8.03 8.84 -19.20
CA ASP A 268 8.38 7.70 -20.05
C ASP A 268 8.78 6.48 -19.24
N THR A 269 7.93 5.46 -19.28
CA THR A 269 8.14 4.18 -18.59
C THR A 269 8.76 3.09 -19.49
N ARG A 270 9.17 3.37 -20.74
CA ARG A 270 9.66 2.34 -21.69
C ARG A 270 10.90 1.61 -21.19
N LYS A 271 11.89 2.33 -20.64
CA LYS A 271 13.11 1.74 -20.05
C LYS A 271 12.78 0.90 -18.81
N LEU A 272 11.84 1.37 -17.99
CA LEU A 272 11.32 0.65 -16.83
C LEU A 272 10.60 -0.65 -17.24
N ALA A 273 9.70 -0.56 -18.21
CA ALA A 273 8.94 -1.68 -18.78
C ALA A 273 9.85 -2.77 -19.34
N LYS A 274 10.86 -2.41 -20.13
CA LYS A 274 11.86 -3.36 -20.66
C LYS A 274 12.58 -4.08 -19.51
N SER A 275 12.96 -3.33 -18.48
CA SER A 275 13.68 -3.88 -17.33
C SER A 275 12.80 -4.87 -16.55
N LEU A 276 11.53 -4.51 -16.25
CA LEU A 276 10.58 -5.40 -15.57
C LEU A 276 10.31 -6.69 -16.36
N ARG A 277 9.99 -6.58 -17.65
CA ARG A 277 9.73 -7.73 -18.53
C ARG A 277 10.92 -8.69 -18.58
N ASN A 278 12.14 -8.15 -18.66
CA ASN A 278 13.35 -8.98 -18.67
C ASN A 278 13.51 -9.77 -17.36
N ARG A 279 13.33 -9.15 -16.19
CA ARG A 279 13.44 -9.88 -14.91
C ARG A 279 12.34 -10.91 -14.77
N VAL A 280 11.08 -10.58 -15.10
CA VAL A 280 9.97 -11.54 -15.07
C VAL A 280 10.28 -12.75 -15.97
N GLY A 281 10.80 -12.51 -17.18
CA GLY A 281 11.19 -13.59 -18.09
C GLY A 281 12.31 -14.48 -17.54
N LEU A 282 13.30 -13.92 -16.85
CA LEU A 282 14.39 -14.69 -16.23
C LEU A 282 13.91 -15.48 -15.00
N LEU A 283 13.04 -14.90 -14.18
CA LEU A 283 12.44 -15.59 -13.03
C LEU A 283 11.63 -16.82 -13.48
N ARG A 284 10.86 -16.70 -14.58
CA ARG A 284 10.13 -17.82 -15.18
C ARG A 284 11.02 -18.93 -15.73
N LYS A 285 12.28 -18.59 -16.06
CA LYS A 285 13.30 -19.56 -16.48
C LYS A 285 14.04 -20.19 -15.29
N GLY A 286 13.67 -19.86 -14.05
CA GLY A 286 14.25 -20.43 -12.83
C GLY A 286 15.44 -19.66 -12.25
N GLU A 287 15.77 -18.47 -12.77
CA GLU A 287 16.81 -17.64 -12.14
C GLU A 287 16.36 -17.13 -10.77
N SER A 288 17.28 -17.14 -9.80
CA SER A 288 16.95 -16.70 -8.45
C SER A 288 16.84 -15.17 -8.36
N PRO A 289 15.96 -14.61 -7.51
CA PRO A 289 15.83 -13.17 -7.30
C PRO A 289 17.16 -12.48 -6.94
N ALA A 290 18.00 -13.12 -6.11
CA ALA A 290 19.32 -12.61 -5.73
C ALA A 290 20.24 -12.39 -6.95
N LYS A 291 20.30 -13.35 -7.89
CA LYS A 291 21.08 -13.22 -9.13
C LYS A 291 20.60 -12.07 -10.03
N LEU A 292 19.33 -11.68 -9.92
CA LEU A 292 18.74 -10.58 -10.66
C LEU A 292 18.85 -9.23 -9.94
N ALA A 293 19.59 -9.17 -8.83
CA ALA A 293 19.70 -8.02 -7.94
C ALA A 293 18.32 -7.52 -7.46
N LEU A 294 17.44 -8.46 -7.12
CA LEU A 294 16.13 -8.22 -6.51
C LEU A 294 16.18 -8.43 -4.98
N GLY A 295 17.37 -8.48 -4.39
CA GLY A 295 17.57 -8.76 -2.97
C GLY A 295 17.30 -10.23 -2.58
N GLU A 296 17.57 -10.55 -1.33
CA GLU A 296 17.43 -11.91 -0.77
C GLU A 296 16.05 -12.12 -0.12
N ASP A 297 15.39 -11.02 0.28
CA ASP A 297 14.11 -11.05 0.99
C ASP A 297 12.91 -11.34 0.08
N CYS A 298 13.10 -11.46 -1.23
CA CYS A 298 12.03 -11.72 -2.20
C CYS A 298 12.12 -13.16 -2.71
N VAL A 299 11.12 -14.00 -2.42
CA VAL A 299 11.10 -15.42 -2.80
C VAL A 299 10.06 -15.71 -3.89
N GLN A 300 10.29 -16.76 -4.68
CA GLN A 300 9.33 -17.23 -5.68
C GLN A 300 8.16 -17.99 -5.02
N PRO A 301 6.94 -17.94 -5.58
CA PRO A 301 6.51 -17.19 -6.78
C PRO A 301 6.14 -15.72 -6.51
N SER A 302 6.11 -15.29 -5.25
CA SER A 302 5.66 -13.94 -4.85
C SER A 302 6.47 -12.82 -5.49
N CYS A 303 7.76 -13.05 -5.75
CA CYS A 303 8.60 -12.07 -6.42
C CYS A 303 8.15 -11.79 -7.85
N GLU A 304 7.92 -12.84 -8.66
CA GLU A 304 7.39 -12.68 -10.01
C GLU A 304 6.04 -11.96 -9.99
N GLN A 305 5.12 -12.40 -9.12
CA GLN A 305 3.78 -11.84 -9.01
C GLN A 305 3.81 -10.33 -8.72
N LEU A 306 4.68 -9.90 -7.82
CA LEU A 306 4.85 -8.48 -7.52
C LEU A 306 5.41 -7.72 -8.73
N LEU A 307 6.42 -8.24 -9.44
CA LEU A 307 6.98 -7.56 -10.61
C LEU A 307 5.95 -7.43 -11.75
N VAL A 308 5.13 -8.46 -11.97
CA VAL A 308 4.02 -8.42 -12.91
C VAL A 308 2.98 -7.38 -12.49
N PHE A 309 2.67 -7.31 -11.19
CA PHE A 309 1.77 -6.30 -10.65
C PHE A 309 2.32 -4.88 -10.89
N LEU A 310 3.58 -4.61 -10.55
CA LEU A 310 4.21 -3.30 -10.75
C LEU A 310 4.30 -2.91 -12.23
N PHE A 311 4.57 -3.87 -13.12
CA PHE A 311 4.52 -3.64 -14.56
C PHE A 311 3.14 -3.16 -15.02
N ARG A 312 2.06 -3.77 -14.50
CA ARG A 312 0.68 -3.32 -14.80
C ARG A 312 0.40 -1.93 -14.25
N GLN A 313 0.82 -1.64 -13.02
CA GLN A 313 0.55 -0.35 -12.38
C GLN A 313 1.31 0.82 -13.01
N TRP A 314 2.58 0.61 -13.34
CA TRP A 314 3.43 1.69 -13.86
C TRP A 314 3.36 1.83 -15.38
N CYS A 315 3.33 0.71 -16.11
CA CYS A 315 3.62 0.72 -17.54
C CYS A 315 2.39 0.52 -18.43
N GLN A 316 1.34 -0.16 -17.97
CA GLN A 316 0.18 -0.45 -18.80
C GLN A 316 -0.91 0.64 -18.65
N ALA A 317 -1.52 1.06 -19.76
CA ALA A 317 -2.82 1.72 -19.66
C ALA A 317 -3.83 0.73 -19.05
N LYS A 318 -4.66 1.20 -18.12
CA LYS A 318 -5.79 0.41 -17.65
C LYS A 318 -6.73 0.24 -18.84
N SER A 319 -6.88 -0.97 -19.37
CA SER A 319 -7.94 -1.24 -20.35
C SER A 319 -9.29 -0.77 -19.79
N PRO A 320 -10.18 -0.21 -20.62
CA PRO A 320 -11.57 -0.02 -20.20
C PRO A 320 -12.08 -1.38 -19.70
N ARG A 321 -12.39 -1.44 -18.40
CA ARG A 321 -12.66 -2.71 -17.73
C ARG A 321 -14.00 -3.26 -18.24
N VAL A 322 -14.03 -4.53 -18.59
CA VAL A 322 -15.19 -5.23 -19.19
C VAL A 322 -16.39 -5.34 -18.23
N ALA A 323 -16.17 -5.25 -16.91
CA ALA A 323 -17.25 -5.25 -15.92
C ALA A 323 -17.63 -3.81 -15.54
N GLU A 324 -18.87 -3.42 -15.81
CA GLU A 324 -19.44 -2.15 -15.34
C GLU A 324 -19.44 -2.11 -13.81
N ARG A 325 -18.80 -1.08 -13.25
CA ARG A 325 -18.96 -0.73 -11.84
C ARG A 325 -20.23 0.07 -11.69
N ARG A 326 -21.17 -0.43 -10.90
CA ARG A 326 -22.39 0.32 -10.60
C ARG A 326 -22.19 1.08 -9.30
N ALA A 327 -22.47 2.38 -9.35
CA ALA A 327 -22.61 3.15 -8.12
C ALA A 327 -23.82 2.59 -7.37
N SER A 328 -23.57 1.94 -6.24
CA SER A 328 -24.62 1.53 -5.32
C SER A 328 -24.64 2.53 -4.15
N LYS A 329 -25.79 2.70 -3.51
CA LYS A 329 -25.91 3.36 -2.20
C LYS A 329 -26.31 2.38 -1.12
N ASP A 330 -26.32 1.09 -1.44
CA ASP A 330 -26.80 0.03 -0.58
C ASP A 330 -25.83 -0.16 0.58
N SER A 331 -26.38 -0.51 1.73
CA SER A 331 -25.62 -0.88 2.91
C SER A 331 -25.32 -2.38 2.86
N ALA A 332 -24.04 -2.74 2.92
CA ALA A 332 -23.60 -4.10 3.13
C ALA A 332 -23.41 -4.38 4.62
N ARG A 333 -23.85 -5.56 5.08
CA ARG A 333 -23.47 -6.07 6.41
C ARG A 333 -22.15 -6.82 6.32
N VAL A 334 -21.20 -6.43 7.14
CA VAL A 334 -19.85 -6.99 7.19
C VAL A 334 -19.67 -7.76 8.49
N CYS A 335 -19.13 -8.96 8.39
CA CYS A 335 -18.76 -9.81 9.52
C CYS A 335 -17.29 -10.18 9.38
N VAL A 336 -16.54 -10.04 10.48
CA VAL A 336 -15.13 -10.40 10.60
C VAL A 336 -14.93 -11.35 11.77
N GLU A 337 -13.72 -11.90 11.91
CA GLU A 337 -13.35 -12.99 12.81
C GLU A 337 -13.85 -14.35 12.33
N PHE A 338 -12.94 -15.32 12.30
CA PHE A 338 -13.17 -16.61 11.67
C PHE A 338 -14.39 -17.35 12.26
N GLU A 339 -14.58 -17.31 13.58
CA GLU A 339 -15.72 -17.98 14.24
C GLU A 339 -17.07 -17.32 13.92
N ALA A 340 -17.11 -16.00 13.84
CA ALA A 340 -18.33 -15.27 13.47
C ALA A 340 -18.69 -15.51 11.99
N ILE A 341 -17.68 -15.52 11.12
CA ILE A 341 -17.82 -15.90 9.71
C ILE A 341 -18.32 -17.34 9.60
N HIS A 342 -17.73 -18.29 10.34
CA HIS A 342 -18.11 -19.70 10.33
C HIS A 342 -19.57 -19.91 10.75
N ARG A 343 -20.03 -19.23 11.81
CA ARG A 343 -21.44 -19.28 12.22
C ARG A 343 -22.40 -18.81 11.12
N GLN A 344 -22.03 -17.77 10.36
CA GLN A 344 -22.87 -17.30 9.24
C GLN A 344 -23.05 -18.33 8.12
N PHE A 345 -22.10 -19.24 7.96
CA PHE A 345 -22.18 -20.31 6.96
C PHE A 345 -22.64 -21.66 7.55
N SER A 346 -22.97 -21.71 8.84
CA SER A 346 -23.37 -22.94 9.56
C SER A 346 -24.88 -23.22 9.53
N GLY A 347 -25.73 -22.19 9.41
CA GLY A 347 -27.20 -22.30 9.43
C GLY A 347 -27.82 -22.70 8.08
N GLY A 348 -27.23 -23.67 7.38
CA GLY A 348 -27.53 -24.00 5.98
C GLY A 348 -29.02 -24.06 5.63
N GLY A 349 -29.52 -23.06 4.90
CA GLY A 349 -30.71 -23.20 4.07
C GLY A 349 -30.32 -23.83 2.73
N ALA A 350 -30.96 -24.93 2.36
CA ALA A 350 -30.83 -25.54 1.04
C ALA A 350 -31.13 -24.48 -0.05
N ARG A 351 -30.08 -24.04 -0.77
CA ARG A 351 -30.26 -23.07 -1.85
C ARG A 351 -30.82 -23.78 -3.08
N ARG A 352 -32.00 -23.32 -3.53
CA ARG A 352 -32.65 -23.81 -4.73
C ARG A 352 -31.74 -23.52 -5.94
N PRO A 353 -31.39 -24.50 -6.79
CA PRO A 353 -30.66 -24.24 -8.02
C PRO A 353 -31.54 -23.35 -8.93
N VAL A 354 -31.03 -22.19 -9.30
CA VAL A 354 -31.71 -21.27 -10.23
C VAL A 354 -31.54 -21.81 -11.64
N GLU A 355 -32.63 -22.06 -12.36
CA GLU A 355 -32.58 -22.56 -13.72
C GLU A 355 -31.94 -21.53 -14.67
N ALA A 356 -31.02 -21.99 -15.53
CA ALA A 356 -30.18 -21.13 -16.38
C ALA A 356 -30.97 -20.21 -17.35
N LYS A 357 -32.25 -20.49 -17.60
CA LYS A 357 -33.11 -19.73 -18.50
C LYS A 357 -33.63 -18.41 -17.89
N GLU A 358 -33.55 -18.24 -16.57
CA GLU A 358 -34.03 -17.04 -15.87
C GLU A 358 -32.90 -16.06 -15.50
N LEU A 359 -31.65 -16.37 -15.87
CA LEU A 359 -30.48 -15.61 -15.43
C LEU A 359 -30.26 -14.38 -16.28
N THR A 360 -30.28 -13.22 -15.62
CA THR A 360 -29.78 -11.95 -16.16
C THR A 360 -28.30 -12.07 -16.55
N GLN A 361 -27.83 -11.21 -17.47
CA GLN A 361 -26.42 -11.17 -17.87
C GLN A 361 -25.47 -11.02 -16.66
N GLN A 362 -25.90 -10.27 -15.64
CA GLN A 362 -25.18 -10.12 -14.37
C GLN A 362 -25.01 -11.45 -13.64
N GLN A 363 -26.10 -12.20 -13.46
CA GLN A 363 -26.07 -13.48 -12.75
C GLN A 363 -25.22 -14.52 -13.50
N ARG A 364 -25.16 -14.45 -14.83
CA ARG A 364 -24.25 -15.29 -15.63
C ARG A 364 -22.79 -14.96 -15.35
N GLN A 365 -22.43 -13.67 -15.34
CA GLN A 365 -21.07 -13.24 -15.03
C GLN A 365 -20.65 -13.59 -13.59
N GLU A 366 -21.58 -13.48 -12.63
CA GLU A 366 -21.38 -13.95 -11.25
C GLU A 366 -21.15 -15.46 -11.20
N LEU A 367 -21.96 -16.25 -11.90
CA LEU A 367 -21.80 -17.70 -11.96
C LEU A 367 -20.45 -18.10 -12.58
N GLU A 368 -20.01 -17.43 -13.65
CA GLU A 368 -18.71 -17.66 -14.27
C GLU A 368 -17.54 -17.26 -13.36
N THR A 369 -17.66 -16.14 -12.65
CA THR A 369 -16.54 -15.59 -11.84
C THR A 369 -16.47 -16.22 -10.43
N LEU A 370 -17.62 -16.48 -9.82
CA LEU A 370 -17.76 -16.90 -8.43
C LEU A 370 -18.25 -18.35 -8.29
N GLY A 371 -18.74 -18.99 -9.36
CA GLY A 371 -19.33 -20.33 -9.31
C GLY A 371 -20.69 -20.39 -8.62
N HIS A 372 -21.22 -19.24 -8.23
CA HIS A 372 -22.54 -19.09 -7.63
C HIS A 372 -23.08 -17.70 -7.92
N ILE A 373 -24.40 -17.59 -7.93
CA ILE A 373 -25.09 -16.31 -7.93
C ILE A 373 -25.20 -15.89 -6.46
N ARG A 374 -25.10 -14.58 -6.17
CA ARG A 374 -25.51 -14.07 -4.86
C ARG A 374 -27.01 -14.35 -4.72
N ALA A 375 -27.36 -15.47 -4.09
CA ALA A 375 -28.70 -16.07 -4.16
C ALA A 375 -29.60 -15.59 -3.02
N ALA A 376 -30.82 -15.16 -3.35
CA ALA A 376 -31.85 -14.87 -2.35
C ALA A 376 -32.12 -16.11 -1.48
N ALA A 377 -31.63 -16.09 -0.25
CA ALA A 377 -32.07 -17.00 0.80
C ALA A 377 -33.05 -16.24 1.68
N GLN A 378 -34.18 -16.86 2.01
CA GLN A 378 -35.04 -16.32 3.07
C GLN A 378 -34.26 -16.32 4.38
N PRO A 379 -34.34 -15.24 5.18
CA PRO A 379 -33.63 -15.16 6.44
C PRO A 379 -34.29 -16.09 7.45
N GLU A 380 -33.65 -17.23 7.77
CA GLU A 380 -33.77 -17.75 9.12
C GLU A 380 -32.83 -16.91 9.99
N GLU A 381 -33.41 -16.04 10.83
CA GLU A 381 -32.69 -15.29 11.84
C GLU A 381 -32.04 -16.26 12.83
N THR A 382 -30.79 -16.63 12.54
CA THR A 382 -29.91 -17.26 13.52
C THR A 382 -29.14 -16.16 14.27
N ALA A 383 -29.12 -16.32 15.60
CA ALA A 383 -28.54 -15.49 16.66
C ALA A 383 -27.65 -14.29 16.24
N SER A 384 -27.90 -13.13 16.84
CA SER A 384 -27.20 -11.85 16.60
C SER A 384 -25.67 -12.00 16.55
N VAL A 385 -25.14 -12.18 15.34
CA VAL A 385 -23.71 -12.03 15.07
C VAL A 385 -23.41 -10.53 15.04
N ASP A 386 -22.31 -10.13 15.68
CA ASP A 386 -21.84 -8.75 15.68
C ASP A 386 -21.41 -8.35 14.26
N THR A 387 -22.31 -7.69 13.53
CA THR A 387 -22.13 -7.26 12.14
C THR A 387 -22.11 -5.75 12.03
N GLU A 388 -21.24 -5.22 11.18
CA GLU A 388 -21.15 -3.79 10.89
C GLU A 388 -21.80 -3.42 9.58
N GLU A 389 -22.41 -2.24 9.51
CA GLU A 389 -22.93 -1.70 8.25
C GLU A 389 -21.89 -0.82 7.55
N TRP A 390 -21.67 -1.12 6.27
CA TRP A 390 -20.77 -0.39 5.38
C TRP A 390 -21.54 0.06 4.14
N ARG A 391 -21.24 1.24 3.61
CA ARG A 391 -21.81 1.68 2.33
C ARG A 391 -21.05 1.04 1.17
N VAL A 392 -21.73 0.38 0.26
CA VAL A 392 -21.12 -0.05 -1.03
C VAL A 392 -21.01 1.18 -1.92
N VAL A 393 -19.81 1.47 -2.41
CA VAL A 393 -19.53 2.60 -3.33
C VAL A 393 -19.59 2.14 -4.77
N ASP A 394 -18.91 1.04 -5.07
CA ASP A 394 -18.98 0.36 -6.35
C ASP A 394 -18.92 -1.16 -6.17
N ASP A 395 -19.59 -1.90 -7.05
CA ASP A 395 -19.55 -3.36 -7.06
C ASP A 395 -19.20 -3.92 -8.44
N SER A 396 -18.66 -5.13 -8.43
CA SER A 396 -18.36 -5.93 -9.61
C SER A 396 -18.43 -7.42 -9.25
N ALA A 397 -18.47 -8.31 -10.24
CA ALA A 397 -18.46 -9.76 -9.99
C ALA A 397 -17.31 -10.22 -9.06
N PRO A 398 -16.02 -9.83 -9.28
CA PRO A 398 -14.92 -10.29 -8.44
C PRO A 398 -14.67 -9.46 -7.17
N GLY A 399 -15.39 -8.36 -6.94
CA GLY A 399 -15.06 -7.49 -5.81
C GLY A 399 -15.98 -6.32 -5.56
N LEU A 400 -15.85 -5.77 -4.35
CA LEU A 400 -16.64 -4.66 -3.82
C LEU A 400 -15.72 -3.53 -3.38
N ARG A 401 -16.12 -2.29 -3.59
CA ARG A 401 -15.55 -1.12 -2.91
C ARG A 401 -16.55 -0.65 -1.86
N MET A 402 -16.11 -0.57 -0.61
CA MET A 402 -16.95 -0.22 0.52
C MET A 402 -16.36 0.95 1.30
N LEU A 403 -17.22 1.67 2.00
CA LEU A 403 -16.90 2.85 2.79
C LEU A 403 -17.58 2.76 4.15
N ARG A 404 -16.82 3.00 5.21
CA ARG A 404 -17.34 3.20 6.56
C ARG A 404 -17.13 4.67 6.97
N PRO A 405 -18.21 5.42 7.29
CA PRO A 405 -18.08 6.82 7.72
C PRO A 405 -17.25 6.94 9.00
N ALA A 406 -16.44 8.01 9.11
CA ALA A 406 -15.47 8.22 10.20
C ALA A 406 -16.05 8.14 11.62
N ARG A 407 -17.29 8.61 11.81
CA ARG A 407 -17.99 8.66 13.12
C ARG A 407 -18.68 7.36 13.48
N SER A 408 -18.68 6.38 12.59
CA SER A 408 -19.24 5.06 12.87
C SER A 408 -18.24 4.32 13.75
N GLY A 409 -18.62 4.05 15.00
CA GLY A 409 -17.90 3.10 15.84
C GLY A 409 -17.84 1.73 15.17
N GLY A 410 -16.90 0.88 15.57
CA GLY A 410 -16.78 -0.46 15.03
C GLY A 410 -15.41 -1.06 15.27
N LYS A 411 -15.25 -2.28 14.77
CA LYS A 411 -14.02 -3.07 14.77
C LYS A 411 -12.95 -2.42 13.92
N ARG A 412 -11.72 -2.91 14.12
CA ARG A 412 -10.54 -2.51 13.35
C ARG A 412 -10.21 -3.61 12.36
N TYR A 413 -9.73 -3.22 11.19
CA TYR A 413 -9.52 -4.10 10.03
C TYR A 413 -8.06 -4.10 9.61
N THR A 414 -7.57 -5.21 9.09
CA THR A 414 -6.20 -5.33 8.59
C THR A 414 -6.20 -5.67 7.11
N HIS A 415 -5.16 -5.25 6.38
CA HIS A 415 -4.90 -5.70 5.01
C HIS A 415 -4.84 -7.25 4.97
N GLY A 416 -5.50 -7.86 3.98
CA GLY A 416 -5.51 -9.30 3.79
C GLY A 416 -6.43 -10.09 4.73
N GLN A 417 -7.23 -9.42 5.57
CA GLN A 417 -8.15 -10.06 6.51
C GLN A 417 -9.33 -10.76 5.80
N LEU A 418 -9.77 -11.90 6.33
CA LEU A 418 -10.99 -12.59 5.92
C LEU A 418 -12.24 -11.83 6.38
N LEU A 419 -13.25 -11.76 5.53
CA LEU A 419 -14.55 -11.21 5.90
C LEU A 419 -15.68 -11.92 5.16
N ALA A 420 -16.85 -11.95 5.79
CA ALA A 420 -18.10 -12.23 5.12
C ALA A 420 -18.84 -10.91 4.87
N VAL A 421 -19.32 -10.71 3.65
CA VAL A 421 -20.06 -9.51 3.25
C VAL A 421 -21.42 -9.93 2.75
N ARG A 422 -22.47 -9.24 3.18
CA ARG A 422 -23.82 -9.37 2.66
C ARG A 422 -24.22 -8.04 2.02
N PRO A 423 -24.02 -7.87 0.71
CA PRO A 423 -24.24 -6.60 0.01
C PRO A 423 -25.73 -6.27 -0.21
N ASP A 424 -26.59 -7.29 -0.23
CA ASP A 424 -28.03 -7.21 -0.43
C ASP A 424 -28.74 -8.29 0.42
N GLU A 425 -30.04 -8.50 0.26
CA GLU A 425 -30.77 -9.57 0.98
C GLU A 425 -30.38 -10.99 0.53
N ARG A 426 -29.42 -11.14 -0.40
CA ARG A 426 -29.07 -12.41 -1.07
C ARG A 426 -27.97 -13.19 -0.36
N GLY A 427 -27.85 -12.98 0.96
CA GLY A 427 -26.98 -13.75 1.84
C GLY A 427 -25.51 -13.35 1.83
N TYR A 428 -24.74 -13.97 2.73
CA TYR A 428 -23.31 -13.70 2.88
C TYR A 428 -22.51 -14.35 1.76
N VAL A 429 -21.48 -13.62 1.30
CA VAL A 429 -20.39 -14.10 0.45
C VAL A 429 -19.07 -13.94 1.17
N LEU A 430 -18.15 -14.87 0.92
CA LEU A 430 -16.81 -14.85 1.52
C LEU A 430 -15.87 -13.97 0.68
N GLY A 431 -15.03 -13.18 1.34
CA GLY A 431 -14.07 -12.32 0.68
C GLY A 431 -12.83 -12.06 1.52
N GLN A 432 -11.86 -11.39 0.89
CA GLN A 432 -10.64 -10.91 1.52
C GLN A 432 -10.53 -9.39 1.34
N MET A 433 -10.06 -8.71 2.39
CA MET A 433 -9.69 -7.30 2.35
C MET A 433 -8.45 -7.10 1.47
N ARG A 434 -8.64 -6.78 0.18
CA ARG A 434 -7.57 -6.61 -0.80
C ARG A 434 -6.79 -5.32 -0.59
N TRP A 435 -7.49 -4.25 -0.24
CA TRP A 435 -6.89 -2.99 0.18
C TRP A 435 -7.76 -2.30 1.21
N LEU A 436 -7.11 -1.50 2.04
CA LEU A 436 -7.73 -0.72 3.10
C LEU A 436 -7.05 0.64 3.13
N MET A 437 -7.80 1.72 3.39
CA MET A 437 -7.24 3.06 3.47
C MET A 437 -8.10 3.98 4.34
N VAL A 438 -7.48 4.79 5.20
CA VAL A 438 -8.15 5.89 5.91
C VAL A 438 -7.97 7.19 5.12
N ALA A 439 -9.08 7.75 4.64
CA ALA A 439 -9.10 9.01 3.89
C ALA A 439 -8.80 10.20 4.79
N ALA A 440 -8.48 11.36 4.21
CA ALA A 440 -8.16 12.58 4.97
C ALA A 440 -9.30 13.03 5.90
N ASN A 441 -10.55 12.76 5.52
CA ASN A 441 -11.75 13.03 6.32
C ASN A 441 -12.03 11.99 7.43
N GLY A 442 -11.16 10.98 7.58
CA GLY A 442 -11.27 9.90 8.56
C GLY A 442 -12.14 8.72 8.13
N GLU A 443 -12.72 8.74 6.92
CA GLU A 443 -13.49 7.61 6.40
C GLU A 443 -12.58 6.41 6.14
N LEU A 444 -13.07 5.21 6.43
CA LEU A 444 -12.38 3.97 6.13
C LEU A 444 -12.90 3.42 4.80
N HIS A 445 -12.02 3.37 3.80
CA HIS A 445 -12.29 2.84 2.48
C HIS A 445 -11.66 1.45 2.34
N ALA A 446 -12.40 0.53 1.77
CA ALA A 446 -12.00 -0.87 1.63
C ALA A 446 -12.28 -1.36 0.21
N GLY A 447 -11.37 -2.18 -0.32
CA GLY A 447 -11.61 -3.01 -1.48
C GLY A 447 -11.62 -4.47 -1.08
N VAL A 448 -12.72 -5.15 -1.34
CA VAL A 448 -12.90 -6.58 -1.05
C VAL A 448 -12.78 -7.37 -2.33
N LYS A 449 -11.93 -8.39 -2.32
CA LYS A 449 -11.89 -9.43 -3.35
C LYS A 449 -12.75 -10.60 -2.90
N LEU A 450 -13.81 -10.91 -3.64
CA LEU A 450 -14.68 -12.04 -3.32
C LEU A 450 -14.00 -13.36 -3.69
N MET A 451 -14.21 -14.38 -2.87
CA MET A 451 -13.66 -15.71 -3.10
C MET A 451 -14.59 -16.51 -4.03
N PRO A 452 -14.06 -17.14 -5.10
CA PRO A 452 -14.83 -18.08 -5.90
C PRO A 452 -15.19 -19.33 -5.07
N GLY A 453 -16.38 -19.86 -5.31
CA GLY A 453 -16.96 -21.03 -4.67
C GLY A 453 -18.06 -20.66 -3.66
N THR A 454 -19.04 -21.55 -3.49
CA THR A 454 -20.03 -21.38 -2.41
C THR A 454 -19.41 -21.81 -1.08
N PRO A 455 -19.30 -20.92 -0.08
CA PRO A 455 -18.78 -21.28 1.23
C PRO A 455 -19.78 -22.14 2.00
N VAL A 456 -19.28 -23.25 2.55
CA VAL A 456 -20.03 -24.12 3.46
C VAL A 456 -19.20 -24.31 4.73
N ALA A 457 -19.80 -24.01 5.89
CA ALA A 457 -19.14 -24.23 7.17
C ALA A 457 -18.96 -25.73 7.43
N THR A 458 -17.76 -26.09 7.89
CA THR A 458 -17.38 -27.45 8.23
C THR A 458 -16.44 -27.42 9.44
N THR A 459 -16.11 -28.60 9.95
CA THR A 459 -15.14 -28.78 11.02
C THR A 459 -13.99 -29.61 10.46
N ALA A 460 -12.78 -29.13 10.62
CA ALA A 460 -11.57 -29.87 10.30
C ALA A 460 -10.96 -30.44 11.57
N ARG A 461 -10.61 -31.72 11.55
CA ARG A 461 -9.93 -32.41 12.63
C ARG A 461 -8.63 -32.97 12.08
N PRO A 462 -7.46 -32.58 12.61
CA PRO A 462 -6.23 -33.12 12.10
C PRO A 462 -6.08 -34.59 12.50
N THR A 463 -5.66 -35.40 11.54
CA THR A 463 -5.53 -36.85 11.64
C THR A 463 -4.11 -37.26 11.26
N GLY A 464 -3.60 -38.36 11.84
CA GLY A 464 -2.27 -38.88 11.49
C GLY A 464 -1.55 -39.55 12.65
N LEU A 465 -0.46 -40.26 12.34
CA LEU A 465 0.31 -41.08 13.30
C LEU A 465 0.83 -40.27 14.51
N ASN A 466 1.11 -38.97 14.32
CA ASN A 466 1.61 -38.06 15.35
C ASN A 466 0.52 -37.17 16.00
N GLU A 467 -0.74 -37.26 15.56
CA GLU A 467 -1.85 -36.40 16.03
C GLU A 467 -2.99 -37.25 16.63
N LYS A 468 -2.69 -38.06 17.65
CA LYS A 468 -3.68 -38.97 18.28
C LYS A 468 -4.85 -38.25 18.97
N ASN A 469 -4.71 -36.96 19.32
CA ASN A 469 -5.73 -36.12 19.97
C ASN A 469 -5.87 -34.74 19.29
N GLY A 470 -5.85 -34.69 17.96
CA GLY A 470 -6.05 -33.46 17.21
C GLY A 470 -7.40 -32.82 17.56
N ARG A 471 -7.39 -31.61 18.15
CA ARG A 471 -8.63 -30.88 18.48
C ARG A 471 -9.32 -30.44 17.18
N PRO A 472 -10.63 -30.67 17.02
CA PRO A 472 -11.37 -30.14 15.88
C PRO A 472 -11.37 -28.61 15.92
N PHE A 473 -11.35 -27.99 14.75
CA PHE A 473 -11.38 -26.54 14.59
C PHE A 473 -12.29 -26.15 13.41
N PRO A 474 -12.87 -24.93 13.41
CA PRO A 474 -13.75 -24.49 12.35
C PRO A 474 -12.99 -24.33 11.03
N ALA A 475 -13.65 -24.68 9.92
CA ALA A 475 -13.14 -24.50 8.56
C ALA A 475 -14.30 -24.14 7.62
N LEU A 476 -13.98 -23.57 6.45
CA LEU A 476 -14.95 -23.37 5.37
C LEU A 476 -14.50 -24.14 4.14
N SER A 477 -15.41 -24.87 3.51
CA SER A 477 -15.17 -25.48 2.21
C SER A 477 -15.67 -24.58 1.09
N LEU A 478 -14.89 -24.49 0.01
CA LEU A 478 -15.24 -23.77 -1.22
C LEU A 478 -15.23 -24.76 -2.38
N GLY A 479 -16.37 -24.88 -3.07
CA GLY A 479 -16.50 -25.69 -4.28
C GLY A 479 -15.63 -25.17 -5.42
N ALA A 480 -15.26 -26.06 -6.35
CA ALA A 480 -14.49 -25.70 -7.54
C ALA A 480 -15.29 -24.79 -8.49
N VAL A 481 -14.61 -23.82 -9.10
CA VAL A 481 -15.15 -22.91 -10.10
C VAL A 481 -14.25 -22.94 -11.34
N PRO A 482 -14.54 -23.83 -12.32
CA PRO A 482 -13.68 -24.02 -13.49
C PRO A 482 -13.46 -22.75 -14.32
N ALA A 483 -14.52 -21.94 -14.52
CA ALA A 483 -14.45 -20.69 -15.28
C ALA A 483 -13.51 -19.64 -14.65
N ALA A 484 -13.35 -19.67 -13.32
CA ALA A 484 -12.42 -18.82 -12.58
C ALA A 484 -11.05 -19.49 -12.33
N GLN A 485 -10.81 -20.68 -12.92
CA GLN A 485 -9.63 -21.52 -12.67
C GLN A 485 -9.37 -21.76 -11.17
N SER A 486 -10.46 -21.89 -10.40
CA SER A 486 -10.39 -22.02 -8.95
C SER A 486 -10.70 -23.46 -8.53
N PRO A 487 -9.73 -24.24 -8.03
CA PRO A 487 -9.99 -25.61 -7.58
C PRO A 487 -10.80 -25.62 -6.28
N ALA A 488 -11.37 -26.78 -5.94
CA ALA A 488 -11.96 -26.99 -4.63
C ALA A 488 -10.90 -26.75 -3.54
N SER A 489 -11.28 -26.07 -2.47
CA SER A 489 -10.32 -25.61 -1.46
C SER A 489 -10.94 -25.50 -0.08
N LEU A 490 -10.09 -25.50 0.94
CA LEU A 490 -10.47 -25.22 2.32
C LEU A 490 -9.93 -23.85 2.73
N VAL A 491 -10.74 -23.08 3.43
CA VAL A 491 -10.30 -21.88 4.13
C VAL A 491 -10.17 -22.26 5.61
N LEU A 492 -8.96 -22.14 6.13
CA LEU A 492 -8.57 -22.54 7.48
C LEU A 492 -8.09 -21.31 8.28
N PRO A 493 -8.13 -21.34 9.61
CA PRO A 493 -7.48 -20.33 10.44
C PRO A 493 -5.97 -20.23 10.11
N ALA A 494 -5.39 -19.04 10.27
CA ALA A 494 -3.96 -18.84 10.01
C ALA A 494 -3.07 -19.84 10.76
N ALA A 495 -1.94 -20.21 10.13
CA ALA A 495 -0.96 -21.19 10.63
C ALA A 495 -1.49 -22.63 10.79
N SER A 496 -2.60 -22.98 10.13
CA SER A 496 -3.14 -24.34 10.12
C SER A 496 -2.48 -25.24 9.07
N PHE A 497 -1.96 -24.66 7.98
CA PHE A 497 -1.35 -25.40 6.89
C PHE A 497 0.01 -25.98 7.28
N LYS A 498 0.18 -27.27 7.02
CA LYS A 498 1.48 -27.92 6.92
C LYS A 498 1.45 -28.81 5.67
N PRO A 499 2.52 -28.84 4.85
CA PRO A 499 2.57 -29.72 3.67
C PRO A 499 2.28 -31.17 4.07
N LYS A 500 1.43 -31.86 3.30
CA LYS A 500 1.04 -33.27 3.50
C LYS A 500 0.30 -33.54 4.82
N ARG A 501 -0.17 -32.51 5.54
CA ARG A 501 -1.02 -32.71 6.72
C ARG A 501 -2.32 -33.39 6.30
N MET A 502 -2.71 -34.40 7.06
CA MET A 502 -3.98 -35.09 6.89
C MET A 502 -5.03 -34.44 7.80
N LEU A 503 -6.19 -34.13 7.25
CA LEU A 503 -7.35 -33.64 7.99
C LEU A 503 -8.56 -34.53 7.68
N GLU A 504 -9.38 -34.80 8.68
CA GLU A 504 -10.74 -35.28 8.50
C GLU A 504 -11.66 -34.05 8.49
N VAL A 505 -12.44 -33.88 7.42
CA VAL A 505 -13.39 -32.78 7.25
C VAL A 505 -14.80 -33.32 7.45
N ALA A 506 -15.55 -32.69 8.34
CA ALA A 506 -16.92 -33.07 8.65
C ALA A 506 -17.88 -32.74 7.49
N GLY A 507 -18.81 -33.66 7.23
CA GLY A 507 -19.88 -33.54 6.24
C GLY A 507 -20.83 -34.74 6.40
N ASP A 508 -21.76 -34.94 5.47
CA ASP A 508 -22.67 -36.10 5.49
C ASP A 508 -21.91 -37.43 5.57
N LYS A 509 -20.72 -37.48 4.94
CA LYS A 509 -19.70 -38.50 5.13
C LYS A 509 -18.39 -37.80 5.45
N PRO A 510 -17.71 -38.13 6.56
CA PRO A 510 -16.41 -37.57 6.88
C PRO A 510 -15.42 -37.85 5.74
N LEU A 511 -14.74 -36.81 5.27
CA LEU A 511 -13.78 -36.89 4.18
C LEU A 511 -12.36 -36.72 4.72
N ASN A 512 -11.50 -37.71 4.50
CA ASN A 512 -10.07 -37.55 4.76
C ASN A 512 -9.43 -36.83 3.58
N VAL A 513 -8.72 -35.74 3.86
CA VAL A 513 -8.04 -34.92 2.86
C VAL A 513 -6.59 -34.71 3.25
N ARG A 514 -5.72 -34.58 2.23
CA ARG A 514 -4.31 -34.25 2.40
C ARG A 514 -4.05 -32.84 1.85
N LEU A 515 -3.51 -31.96 2.68
CA LEU A 515 -3.17 -30.60 2.26
C LEU A 515 -1.96 -30.59 1.32
N THR A 516 -2.09 -29.93 0.17
CA THR A 516 -1.06 -29.91 -0.88
C THR A 516 -0.31 -28.58 -0.90
N GLU A 517 -0.99 -27.48 -1.19
CA GLU A 517 -0.39 -26.15 -1.31
C GLU A 517 -1.30 -25.04 -0.79
N ILE A 518 -0.71 -23.88 -0.52
CA ILE A 518 -1.43 -22.65 -0.18
C ILE A 518 -1.77 -21.92 -1.47
N LEU A 519 -3.06 -21.74 -1.72
CA LEU A 519 -3.58 -20.96 -2.85
C LEU A 519 -3.56 -19.46 -2.54
N GLU A 520 -3.91 -19.09 -1.31
CA GLU A 520 -3.96 -17.69 -0.86
C GLU A 520 -3.73 -17.63 0.65
N ARG A 521 -2.92 -16.67 1.10
CA ARG A 521 -2.67 -16.42 2.52
C ARG A 521 -3.15 -15.02 2.87
N GLY A 522 -4.00 -14.92 3.87
CA GLY A 522 -4.46 -13.67 4.45
C GLY A 522 -3.79 -13.35 5.77
N ALA A 523 -4.31 -12.33 6.45
CA ALA A 523 -3.84 -11.93 7.78
C ALA A 523 -4.25 -12.94 8.87
N ASP A 524 -5.42 -13.54 8.73
CA ASP A 524 -6.07 -14.40 9.73
C ASP A 524 -6.56 -15.74 9.17
N PHE A 525 -6.27 -16.04 7.89
CA PHE A 525 -6.66 -17.29 7.23
C PHE A 525 -5.61 -17.82 6.25
N GLU A 526 -5.72 -19.09 5.93
CA GLU A 526 -5.03 -19.76 4.82
C GLU A 526 -6.05 -20.50 3.95
N ARG A 527 -6.08 -20.19 2.65
CA ARG A 527 -6.85 -20.94 1.67
C ARG A 527 -5.94 -21.96 1.00
N VAL A 528 -6.31 -23.23 1.10
CA VAL A 528 -5.44 -24.35 0.77
C VAL A 528 -6.11 -25.30 -0.22
N ALA A 529 -5.32 -25.83 -1.15
CA ALA A 529 -5.72 -26.96 -1.96
C ALA A 529 -5.52 -28.27 -1.18
N TYR A 530 -6.29 -29.28 -1.58
CA TYR A 530 -6.21 -30.61 -0.98
C TYR A 530 -6.47 -31.70 -2.02
N GLU A 531 -6.04 -32.91 -1.70
CA GLU A 531 -6.37 -34.14 -2.43
C GLU A 531 -7.10 -35.12 -1.51
N VAL A 532 -7.98 -35.95 -2.09
CA VAL A 532 -8.60 -37.07 -1.38
C VAL A 532 -7.74 -38.30 -1.68
N PRO A 533 -7.09 -38.90 -0.67
CA PRO A 533 -6.14 -39.99 -0.87
C PRO A 533 -6.76 -41.36 -1.11
#